data_AF-A0A4V2JS95-F1
#
_entry.id   AF-A0A4V2JS95-F1
#
_cell.length_a   1.000
_cell.length_b   1.000
_cell.length_c   1.000
_cell.angle_alpha   90.00
_cell.angle_beta   90.00
_cell.angle_gamma   90.00
#
_symmetry.space_group_name_H-M   'P 1'
#
loop_
_entity.id
_entity.type
_entity.pdbx_description
1 polymer ?
#
loop_
_entity_poly.entity_id
_entity_poly.type
_entity_poly.pdbx_seq_one_letter_code
_entity_poly.pdbx_strand_id
1 'polypeptide(L)'
;MADLAASARRGEAQAAQVLIDDFLSRVRERGLAPERLMATQLDGRQVRTDKVGWYLNKKRSVAIGEGGEWYVLVVPSSALSRFTGVKLAASPPEMVVGRGGRDGESGDLEDFLQRVLDGL
;
A
#
# COMPACT_ATOMS: atom_id res chain seq x y z
N MET A 1 26.86 -4.19 15.45
CA MET A 1 25.86 -3.11 15.37
C MET A 1 24.86 -3.27 14.21
N ALA A 2 25.14 -4.06 13.16
CA ALA A 2 24.20 -4.26 12.04
C ALA A 2 23.07 -5.27 12.31
N ASP A 3 23.29 -6.29 13.15
CA ASP A 3 22.31 -7.36 13.41
C ASP A 3 21.04 -6.94 14.18
N LEU A 4 21.14 -5.95 15.07
CA LEU A 4 19.99 -5.47 15.86
C LEU A 4 18.93 -4.78 14.98
N ALA A 5 19.37 -4.02 13.97
CA ALA A 5 18.48 -3.34 13.04
C ALA A 5 17.73 -4.31 12.11
N ALA A 6 18.37 -5.43 11.74
CA ALA A 6 17.74 -6.45 10.90
C ALA A 6 16.69 -7.28 11.66
N SER A 7 16.87 -7.51 12.97
CA SER A 7 15.89 -8.20 13.80
C SER A 7 14.69 -7.32 14.18
N ALA A 8 14.92 -6.02 14.45
CA ALA A 8 13.83 -5.07 14.71
C ALA A 8 12.87 -4.94 13.50
N ARG A 9 13.42 -4.79 12.29
CA ARG A 9 12.62 -4.71 11.04
C ARG A 9 11.79 -5.96 10.78
N ARG A 10 12.26 -7.14 11.19
CA ARG A 10 11.51 -8.40 11.05
C ARG A 10 10.32 -8.47 12.01
N GLY A 11 10.45 -7.98 13.23
CA GLY A 11 9.34 -7.86 14.18
C GLY A 11 8.29 -6.84 13.70
N GLU A 12 8.73 -5.69 13.19
CA GLU A 12 7.86 -4.66 12.62
C GLU A 12 7.06 -5.18 11.42
N ALA A 13 7.72 -5.91 10.51
CA ALA A 13 7.03 -6.48 9.33
C ALA A 13 5.98 -7.54 9.72
N GLN A 14 6.23 -8.34 10.75
CA GLN A 14 5.25 -9.31 11.25
C GLN A 14 4.04 -8.63 11.87
N ALA A 15 4.24 -7.58 12.68
CA ALA A 15 3.15 -6.80 13.26
C ALA A 15 2.29 -6.15 12.15
N ALA A 16 2.93 -5.57 11.13
CA ALA A 16 2.22 -5.01 9.99
C ALA A 16 1.41 -6.06 9.22
N GLN A 17 1.95 -7.28 9.04
CA GLN A 17 1.24 -8.37 8.37
C GLN A 17 -0.03 -8.77 9.13
N VAL A 18 0.04 -8.88 10.46
CA VAL A 18 -1.13 -9.19 11.29
C VAL A 18 -2.25 -8.16 11.12
N LEU A 19 -1.89 -6.87 11.06
CA LEU A 19 -2.87 -5.80 10.82
C LEU A 19 -3.50 -5.89 9.43
N ILE A 20 -2.70 -6.21 8.41
CA ILE A 20 -3.19 -6.39 7.05
C ILE A 20 -4.13 -7.60 6.96
N ASP A 21 -3.80 -8.72 7.61
CA ASP A 21 -4.63 -9.92 7.62
C ASP A 21 -5.99 -9.67 8.32
N ASP A 22 -5.98 -8.92 9.42
CA ASP A 22 -7.21 -8.49 10.10
C ASP A 22 -8.05 -7.56 9.20
N PHE A 23 -7.41 -6.58 8.55
CA PHE A 23 -8.07 -5.72 7.58
C PHE A 23 -8.71 -6.52 6.43
N LEU A 24 -8.00 -7.48 5.83
CA LEU A 24 -8.51 -8.34 4.76
C LEU A 24 -9.73 -9.15 5.21
N SER A 25 -9.72 -9.61 6.46
CA SER A 25 -10.87 -10.30 7.05
C SER A 25 -12.06 -9.35 7.14
N ARG A 26 -11.85 -8.15 7.69
CA ARG A 26 -12.92 -7.14 7.85
C ARG A 26 -13.48 -6.62 6.53
N VAL A 27 -12.67 -6.38 5.51
CA VAL A 27 -13.18 -5.94 4.18
C VAL A 27 -14.02 -7.04 3.53
N ARG A 28 -13.66 -8.32 3.72
CA ARG A 28 -14.44 -9.46 3.25
C ARG A 28 -15.75 -9.59 4.00
N GLU A 29 -15.73 -9.46 5.33
CA GLU A 29 -16.93 -9.48 6.17
C GLU A 29 -17.89 -8.33 5.81
N ARG A 30 -17.36 -7.16 5.48
CA ARG A 30 -18.14 -5.99 5.04
C ARG A 30 -18.54 -6.04 3.56
N GLY A 31 -18.05 -7.01 2.78
CA GLY A 31 -18.34 -7.14 1.35
C GLY A 31 -17.74 -6.01 0.48
N LEU A 32 -16.65 -5.39 0.91
CA LEU A 32 -15.97 -4.33 0.16
C LEU A 32 -15.21 -4.94 -1.03
N ALA A 33 -15.71 -4.75 -2.24
CA ALA A 33 -15.07 -5.27 -3.45
C ALA A 33 -13.71 -4.57 -3.71
N PRO A 34 -12.66 -5.32 -4.10
CA PRO A 34 -11.39 -4.72 -4.50
C PRO A 34 -11.55 -3.95 -5.81
N GLU A 35 -10.91 -2.79 -5.90
CA GLU A 35 -10.90 -1.95 -7.09
C GLU A 35 -9.58 -2.05 -7.84
N ARG A 36 -9.60 -1.73 -9.14
CA ARG A 36 -8.37 -1.73 -9.94
C ARG A 36 -7.45 -0.58 -9.51
N LEU A 37 -6.22 -0.92 -9.17
CA LEU A 37 -5.25 0.05 -8.67
C LEU A 37 -4.70 0.90 -9.82
N MET A 38 -4.67 2.21 -9.61
CA MET A 38 -4.09 3.18 -10.52
C MET A 38 -2.87 3.82 -9.87
N ALA A 39 -1.75 3.80 -10.58
CA ALA A 39 -0.54 4.48 -10.14
C ALA A 39 -0.51 5.92 -10.67
N THR A 40 0.00 6.84 -9.89
CA THR A 40 0.27 8.22 -10.29
C THR A 40 1.76 8.36 -10.57
N GLN A 41 2.08 8.79 -11.79
CA GLN A 41 3.45 9.11 -12.18
C GLN A 41 3.89 10.42 -11.51
N LEU A 42 5.19 10.60 -11.31
CA LEU A 42 5.75 11.87 -10.81
C LEU A 42 5.35 13.09 -11.67
N ASP A 43 5.06 12.89 -12.96
CA ASP A 43 4.56 13.93 -13.87
C ASP A 43 3.04 14.21 -13.70
N GLY A 44 2.38 13.60 -12.72
CA GLY A 44 0.95 13.78 -12.41
C GLY A 44 -0.01 12.92 -13.25
N ARG A 45 0.50 12.12 -14.19
CA ARG A 45 -0.33 11.23 -15.03
C ARG A 45 -0.74 9.97 -14.26
N GLN A 46 -2.02 9.62 -14.32
CA GLN A 46 -2.49 8.34 -13.81
C GLN A 46 -2.37 7.23 -14.85
N VAL A 47 -1.84 6.09 -14.43
CA VAL A 47 -1.60 4.92 -15.28
C VAL A 47 -2.23 3.69 -14.65
N ARG A 48 -2.82 2.85 -15.49
CA ARG A 48 -3.47 1.61 -15.05
C ARG A 48 -2.41 0.59 -14.65
N THR A 49 -2.67 -0.11 -13.55
CA THR A 49 -1.85 -1.26 -13.14
C THR A 49 -2.56 -2.58 -13.41
N ASP A 50 -1.83 -3.67 -13.28
CA ASP A 50 -2.31 -5.05 -13.35
C ASP A 50 -2.87 -5.55 -12.00
N LYS A 51 -2.84 -4.73 -10.95
CA LYS A 51 -3.23 -5.10 -9.60
C LYS A 51 -4.61 -4.57 -9.21
N VAL A 52 -5.25 -5.27 -8.28
CA VAL A 52 -6.55 -4.92 -7.68
C VAL A 52 -6.43 -4.93 -6.16
N GLY A 53 -7.18 -4.09 -5.47
CA GLY A 53 -7.09 -3.93 -4.02
C GLY A 53 -7.86 -2.73 -3.48
N TRP A 54 -7.51 -2.29 -2.28
CA TRP A 54 -8.13 -1.17 -1.58
C TRP A 54 -7.14 -0.03 -1.39
N TYR A 55 -7.54 1.18 -1.74
CA TYR A 55 -6.76 2.39 -1.52
C TYR A 55 -6.76 2.75 -0.05
N LEU A 56 -5.59 3.10 0.49
CA LEU A 56 -5.44 3.49 1.89
C LEU A 56 -5.68 4.97 2.13
N ASN A 57 -5.69 5.79 1.08
CA ASN A 57 -5.90 7.23 1.22
C ASN A 57 -6.67 7.83 0.02
N LYS A 58 -7.22 9.03 0.22
CA LYS A 58 -7.94 9.77 -0.83
C LYS A 58 -7.05 10.18 -2.00
N LYS A 59 -5.76 10.43 -1.74
CA LYS A 59 -4.79 10.74 -2.79
C LYS A 59 -4.41 9.52 -3.65
N ARG A 60 -4.87 8.31 -3.29
CA ARG A 60 -4.60 7.06 -4.02
C ARG A 60 -3.10 6.83 -4.26
N SER A 61 -2.28 7.19 -3.27
CA SER A 61 -0.82 7.02 -3.35
C SER A 61 -0.35 5.67 -2.81
N VAL A 62 -1.20 4.98 -2.05
CA VAL A 62 -0.88 3.69 -1.42
C VAL A 62 -2.13 2.79 -1.42
N ALA A 63 -1.92 1.48 -1.59
CA ALA A 63 -2.98 0.49 -1.57
C ALA A 63 -2.51 -0.87 -1.03
N ILE A 64 -3.48 -1.66 -0.58
CA ILE A 64 -3.32 -3.08 -0.20
C ILE A 64 -3.96 -3.95 -1.28
N GLY A 65 -3.21 -4.93 -1.79
CA GLY A 65 -3.73 -5.95 -2.70
C GLY A 65 -4.61 -6.99 -2.02
N GLU A 66 -5.37 -7.75 -2.81
CA GLU A 66 -6.23 -8.83 -2.31
C GLU A 66 -5.48 -9.89 -1.48
N GLY A 67 -4.21 -10.13 -1.80
CA GLY A 67 -3.33 -11.06 -1.09
C GLY A 67 -2.59 -10.49 0.12
N GLY A 68 -2.88 -9.26 0.54
CA GLY A 68 -2.15 -8.58 1.62
C GLY A 68 -0.84 -7.96 1.17
N GLU A 69 -0.64 -7.84 -0.14
CA GLU A 69 0.53 -7.21 -0.73
C GLU A 69 0.46 -5.68 -0.56
N TRP A 70 1.53 -5.07 -0.07
CA TRP A 70 1.65 -3.63 0.02
C TRP A 70 2.08 -3.02 -1.32
N TYR A 71 1.34 -2.00 -1.78
CA TYR A 71 1.64 -1.30 -3.02
C TYR A 71 1.76 0.22 -2.82
N VAL A 72 2.89 0.77 -3.24
CA VAL A 72 3.07 2.22 -3.40
C VAL A 72 2.73 2.58 -4.84
N LEU A 73 1.70 3.42 -4.99
CA LEU A 73 1.13 3.80 -6.27
C LEU A 73 1.78 5.06 -6.86
N VAL A 74 2.88 5.54 -6.28
CA VAL A 74 3.68 6.64 -6.82
C VAL A 74 4.87 6.05 -7.56
N VAL A 75 4.92 6.25 -8.87
CA VAL A 75 5.93 5.62 -9.73
C VAL A 75 6.69 6.67 -10.54
N PRO A 76 7.99 6.44 -10.86
CA PRO A 76 8.71 7.34 -11.75
C PRO A 76 8.08 7.29 -13.16
N SER A 77 8.20 8.39 -13.90
CA SER A 77 7.62 8.52 -15.24
C SER A 77 8.13 7.48 -16.26
N SER A 78 9.29 6.88 -15.99
CA SER A 78 9.91 5.80 -16.76
C SER A 78 9.44 4.38 -16.39
N ALA A 79 8.59 4.20 -15.36
CA ALA A 79 8.13 2.89 -14.90
C ALA A 79 7.10 2.20 -15.81
N LEU A 80 6.81 2.78 -16.99
CA LEU A 80 5.96 2.18 -18.01
C LEU A 80 6.66 0.96 -18.61
N SER A 81 6.42 -0.22 -18.03
CA SER A 81 6.77 -1.48 -18.69
C SER A 81 5.95 -1.59 -19.97
N ARG A 82 6.64 -1.70 -21.11
CA ARG A 82 6.17 -1.29 -22.44
C ARG A 82 4.95 -2.03 -23.01
N PHE A 83 4.33 -2.99 -22.32
CA PHE A 83 3.23 -3.77 -22.90
C PHE A 83 2.07 -4.22 -21.98
N THR A 84 2.12 -4.06 -20.65
CA THR A 84 1.06 -4.65 -19.76
C THR A 84 0.60 -3.78 -18.59
N GLY A 85 0.99 -2.51 -18.53
CA GLY A 85 0.76 -1.65 -17.37
C GLY A 85 1.93 -1.68 -16.39
N VAL A 86 1.92 -0.75 -15.43
CA VAL A 86 3.01 -0.64 -14.46
C VAL A 86 2.97 -1.84 -13.52
N LYS A 87 4.02 -2.67 -13.54
CA LYS A 87 4.20 -3.74 -12.55
C LYS A 87 4.51 -3.09 -11.21
N LEU A 88 3.52 -3.06 -10.32
CA LEU A 88 3.76 -2.74 -8.93
C LEU A 88 4.50 -3.91 -8.30
N ALA A 89 5.72 -3.67 -7.85
CA ALA A 89 6.44 -4.63 -7.02
C ALA A 89 5.78 -4.63 -5.64
N ALA A 90 5.38 -5.80 -5.15
CA ALA A 90 4.97 -5.96 -3.77
C ALA A 90 6.17 -5.60 -2.89
N SER A 91 6.01 -4.59 -2.04
CA SER A 91 7.03 -4.21 -1.07
C SER A 91 6.75 -4.94 0.24
N PRO A 92 7.77 -5.26 1.07
CA PRO A 92 7.52 -5.67 2.45
C PRO A 92 6.64 -4.63 3.14
N PRO A 93 5.60 -5.05 3.88
CA PRO A 93 4.71 -4.13 4.57
C PRO A 93 5.52 -3.36 5.62
N GLU A 94 5.43 -2.04 5.57
CA GLU A 94 6.02 -1.17 6.58
C GLU A 94 4.93 -0.76 7.57
N MET A 95 5.24 -0.78 8.88
CA MET A 95 4.32 -0.26 9.91
C MET A 95 3.99 1.23 9.75
N VAL A 96 4.84 1.98 9.04
CA VAL A 96 4.69 3.42 8.84
C VAL A 96 4.48 3.71 7.37
N VAL A 97 3.33 4.28 7.04
CA VAL A 97 2.99 4.71 5.69
C VAL A 97 3.66 6.06 5.42
N GLY A 98 4.35 6.19 4.28
CA GLY A 98 4.88 7.49 3.85
C GLY A 98 6.16 7.94 4.56
N ARG A 99 7.07 7.02 4.91
CA ARG A 99 8.41 7.33 5.45
C ARG A 99 9.24 8.12 4.42
N GLY A 100 9.01 9.44 4.35
CA GLY A 100 9.69 10.37 3.43
C GLY A 100 8.78 11.21 2.52
N GLY A 101 7.45 11.10 2.64
CA GLY A 101 6.51 11.92 1.87
C GLY A 101 6.44 13.35 2.39
N ARG A 102 6.71 14.35 1.54
CA ARG A 102 6.67 15.79 1.85
C ARG A 102 5.27 16.34 2.21
N ASP A 103 4.27 15.47 2.27
CA ASP A 103 2.85 15.82 2.17
C ASP A 103 2.02 15.63 3.47
N GLY A 104 2.66 15.34 4.61
CA GLY A 104 1.97 15.33 5.92
C GLY A 104 0.98 14.19 6.14
N GLU A 105 0.93 13.20 5.24
CA GLU A 105 0.17 11.95 5.40
C GLU A 105 1.08 10.80 5.81
N SER A 106 2.08 11.07 6.66
CA SER A 106 2.84 10.02 7.33
C SER A 106 2.08 9.64 8.60
N GLY A 107 1.73 8.36 8.74
CA GLY A 107 0.96 7.88 9.88
C GLY A 107 1.08 6.37 10.05
N ASP A 108 0.52 5.87 11.15
CA ASP A 108 0.52 4.44 11.45
C ASP A 108 -0.37 3.69 10.47
N LEU A 109 0.10 2.52 10.03
CA LEU A 109 -0.63 1.63 9.13
C LEU A 109 -2.06 1.36 9.64
N GLU A 110 -2.21 1.13 10.95
CA GLU A 110 -3.48 0.86 11.59
C GLU A 110 -4.52 1.97 11.34
N ASP A 111 -4.14 3.24 11.47
CA ASP A 111 -5.03 4.37 11.20
C ASP A 111 -5.54 4.35 9.76
N PHE A 112 -4.66 4.07 8.80
CA PHE A 112 -5.06 4.01 7.39
C PHE A 112 -6.02 2.85 7.12
N LEU A 113 -5.74 1.66 7.65
CA LEU A 113 -6.61 0.48 7.50
C LEU A 113 -7.97 0.74 8.14
N GLN A 114 -8.00 1.28 9.35
CA GLN A 114 -9.22 1.59 10.08
C GLN A 114 -10.06 2.61 9.32
N ARG A 115 -9.45 3.67 8.79
CA ARG A 115 -10.17 4.66 7.99
C ARG A 115 -10.82 4.05 6.75
N VAL A 116 -10.17 3.12 6.03
CA VAL A 116 -10.78 2.45 4.87
C VAL A 116 -12.01 1.64 5.29
N LEU A 117 -11.94 0.97 6.43
CA LEU A 117 -13.08 0.24 7.00
C LEU A 117 -14.21 1.17 7.42
N ASP A 118 -13.88 2.35 7.96
CA ASP A 118 -14.82 3.42 8.30
C ASP A 118 -15.33 4.18 7.06
N GLY A 119 -14.82 3.86 5.87
CA GLY A 119 -15.31 4.37 4.59
C GLY A 119 -14.62 5.65 4.09
N LEU A 120 -13.43 5.96 4.62
CA LEU A 120 -12.48 7.04 4.26
C LEU A 120 -12.95 8.05 3.20
#